data_AF-W2SNV7-F1
#
_entry.id   AF-W2SNV7-F1
#
_cell.length_a   1.000
_cell.length_b   1.000
_cell.length_c   1.000
_cell.angle_alpha   90.00
_cell.angle_beta   90.00
_cell.angle_gamma   90.00
#
_symmetry.space_group_name_H-M   'P 1'
#
loop_
_entity.id
_entity.type
_entity.pdbx_description
1 polymer ?
#
loop_
_entity_poly.entity_id
_entity_poly.type
_entity_poly.pdbx_seq_one_letter_code
_entity_poly.pdbx_strand_id
1 'polypeptide(L)'
;MLMVKDIPALEIAVGYRTTASAVLIARDRIINEALLPGYDFNFTVLFDQCEEKKAAGLTIEFIRDLNVDAIIGPTCSNREFTLHEKMWIKI
;
A
#
# COMPACT_ATOMS: atom_id res chain seq x y z
N MET A 1 2.89 -1.42 -5.74
CA MET A 1 2.70 -1.23 -4.29
C MET A 1 1.33 -0.62 -4.02
N LEU A 2 0.71 -1.00 -2.91
CA LEU A 2 -0.60 -0.49 -2.50
C LEU A 2 -0.47 0.62 -1.44
N MET A 3 -1.25 1.68 -1.57
CA MET A 3 -1.25 2.85 -0.68
C MET A 3 -2.66 3.41 -0.43
N VAL A 4 -2.81 4.20 0.63
CA VAL A 4 -4.03 4.98 0.91
C VAL A 4 -3.83 6.44 0.49
N LYS A 5 -4.90 7.07 0.02
CA LYS A 5 -4.90 8.50 -0.32
C LYS A 5 -6.14 9.19 0.23
N ASP A 6 -5.98 10.38 0.78
CA ASP A 6 -7.08 11.24 1.25
C ASP A 6 -7.91 10.64 2.41
N ILE A 7 -7.35 9.73 3.21
CA ILE A 7 -7.93 9.23 4.46
C ILE A 7 -7.10 9.74 5.65
N PRO A 8 -7.56 10.78 6.37
CA PRO A 8 -6.76 11.47 7.39
C PRO A 8 -6.26 10.54 8.51
N ALA A 9 -7.08 9.57 8.91
CA ALA A 9 -6.75 8.62 9.97
C ALA A 9 -5.59 7.66 9.58
N LEU A 10 -5.38 7.43 8.29
CA LEU A 10 -4.38 6.49 7.78
C LEU A 10 -3.19 7.20 7.11
N GLU A 11 -3.31 8.50 6.83
CA GLU A 11 -2.30 9.29 6.10
C GLU A 11 -0.93 9.30 6.80
N ILE A 12 -0.93 9.32 8.14
CA ILE A 12 0.30 9.39 8.94
C ILE A 12 1.13 8.10 8.85
N ALA A 13 0.47 6.94 8.69
CA ALA A 13 1.14 5.64 8.72
C ALA A 13 1.31 5.02 7.32
N VAL A 14 0.24 4.97 6.54
CA VAL A 14 0.16 4.25 5.25
C VAL A 14 -0.30 5.16 4.09
N GLY A 15 -0.23 6.47 4.31
CA GLY A 15 -0.61 7.48 3.33
C GLY A 15 0.43 7.64 2.23
N TYR A 16 -0.05 7.81 0.99
CA TYR A 16 0.80 8.09 -0.16
C TYR A 16 1.82 9.21 0.09
N ARG A 17 1.38 10.30 0.72
CA ARG A 17 2.21 11.49 0.96
C ARG A 17 3.43 11.20 1.83
N THR A 18 3.28 10.34 2.84
CA THR A 18 4.34 10.01 3.80
C THR A 18 5.16 8.82 3.31
N THR A 19 4.51 7.75 2.89
CA THR A 19 5.17 6.48 2.57
C THR A 19 5.79 6.46 1.16
N ALA A 20 5.18 7.09 0.15
CA ALA A 20 5.75 7.11 -1.21
C ALA A 20 7.06 7.90 -1.26
N SER A 21 7.12 9.01 -0.52
CA SER A 21 8.34 9.82 -0.38
C SER A 21 9.49 9.01 0.21
N ALA A 22 9.23 8.19 1.24
CA ALA A 22 10.23 7.33 1.85
C ALA A 22 10.76 6.26 0.88
N VAL A 23 9.89 5.65 0.06
CA VAL A 23 10.28 4.65 -0.95
C VAL A 23 11.17 5.26 -2.02
N LEU A 24 10.85 6.47 -2.50
CA LEU A 24 11.69 7.16 -3.49
C LEU A 24 13.07 7.51 -2.93
N ILE A 25 13.13 7.99 -1.68
CA ILE A 25 14.42 8.26 -1.01
C ILE A 25 15.23 6.97 -0.85
N ALA A 26 14.57 5.86 -0.50
CA ALA A 26 15.24 4.56 -0.39
C ALA A 26 15.79 4.09 -1.75
N ARG A 27 15.02 4.27 -2.83
CA ARG A 27 15.48 3.99 -4.21
C ARG A 27 16.72 4.81 -4.55
N ASP A 28 16.68 6.12 -4.30
CA ASP A 28 17.80 7.01 -4.61
C ASP A 28 19.06 6.60 -3.87
N ARG A 29 18.95 6.17 -2.60
CA ARG A 29 20.08 5.62 -1.84
C ARG A 29 20.63 4.34 -2.44
N ILE A 30 19.77 3.38 -2.82
CA ILE A 30 20.19 2.12 -3.43
C ILE A 30 20.98 2.37 -4.73
N ILE A 31 20.51 3.31 -5.55
CA ILE A 31 21.15 3.68 -6.82
C ILE A 31 22.48 4.41 -6.56
N ASN A 32 22.47 5.42 -5.69
CA ASN A 32 23.65 6.25 -5.42
C ASN A 32 24.78 5.48 -4.72
N GLU A 33 24.44 4.53 -3.84
CA GLU A 33 25.41 3.69 -3.14
C GLU A 33 25.78 2.43 -3.95
N ALA A 34 25.20 2.25 -5.15
CA ALA A 34 25.42 1.12 -6.04
C ALA A 34 25.31 -0.24 -5.34
N LEU A 35 24.34 -0.38 -4.43
CA LEU A 35 24.18 -1.59 -3.61
C LEU A 35 23.76 -2.82 -4.42
N LEU A 36 23.07 -2.59 -5.55
CA LEU A 36 22.54 -3.63 -6.44
C LEU A 36 22.79 -3.25 -7.91
N PRO A 37 24.06 -3.35 -8.38
CA PRO A 37 24.38 -3.00 -9.76
C PRO A 37 23.69 -3.96 -10.74
N GLY A 38 23.09 -3.40 -11.80
CA GLY A 38 22.43 -4.17 -12.85
C GLY A 38 20.93 -4.40 -12.67
N TYR A 39 20.33 -3.90 -11.59
CA TYR A 39 18.88 -3.91 -11.38
C TYR A 39 18.31 -2.49 -11.43
N ASP A 40 17.21 -2.29 -12.17
CA ASP A 40 16.42 -1.05 -12.14
C ASP A 40 15.13 -1.30 -11.35
N PHE A 41 14.90 -0.47 -10.34
CA PHE A 41 13.72 -0.56 -9.49
C PHE A 41 12.67 0.43 -9.98
N ASN A 42 11.57 -0.04 -10.56
CA ASN A 42 10.42 0.81 -10.90
C ASN A 42 9.24 0.53 -9.96
N PHE A 43 8.70 1.58 -9.33
CA PHE A 43 7.63 1.46 -8.36
C PHE A 43 6.32 2.01 -8.92
N THR A 44 5.38 1.12 -9.24
CA THR A 44 4.01 1.50 -9.58
C THR A 44 3.15 1.53 -8.33
N VAL A 45 2.38 2.59 -8.13
CA VAL A 45 1.52 2.79 -6.95
C VAL A 45 0.06 2.73 -7.35
N LEU A 46 -0.71 1.88 -6.67
CA LEU A 46 -2.17 1.82 -6.78
C LEU A 46 -2.81 2.06 -5.42
N PHE A 47 -4.08 2.49 -5.42
CA PHE A 47 -4.77 2.92 -4.21
C PHE A 47 -5.88 1.95 -3.81
N ASP A 48 -5.61 1.14 -2.79
CA ASP A 48 -6.59 0.19 -2.22
C ASP A 48 -7.56 0.85 -1.24
N GLN A 49 -7.26 2.06 -0.76
CA GLN A 49 -8.09 2.81 0.19
C GLN A 49 -8.46 2.00 1.44
N CYS A 50 -7.57 1.11 1.90
CA CYS A 50 -7.82 0.22 3.05
C CYS A 50 -9.02 -0.72 2.85
N GLU A 51 -9.49 -0.93 1.62
CA GLU A 51 -10.58 -1.84 1.29
C GLU A 51 -10.03 -3.17 0.74
N GLU A 52 -10.15 -4.25 1.52
CA GLU A 52 -9.57 -5.56 1.19
C GLU A 52 -10.05 -6.11 -0.16
N LYS A 53 -11.35 -5.95 -0.48
CA LYS A 53 -11.92 -6.38 -1.77
C LYS A 53 -11.22 -5.67 -2.94
N LYS A 54 -10.96 -4.38 -2.77
CA LYS A 54 -10.26 -3.57 -3.77
C LYS A 54 -8.80 -3.95 -3.86
N ALA A 55 -8.12 -4.14 -2.73
CA ALA A 55 -6.74 -4.61 -2.69
C ALA A 55 -6.56 -5.95 -3.42
N ALA A 56 -7.47 -6.91 -3.21
CA ALA A 56 -7.46 -8.20 -3.90
C ALA A 56 -7.63 -8.04 -5.41
N GLY A 57 -8.56 -7.18 -5.86
CA GLY A 57 -8.73 -6.85 -7.28
C GLY A 57 -7.49 -6.21 -7.90
N LEU A 58 -6.91 -5.20 -7.24
CA LEU A 58 -5.69 -4.52 -7.68
C LEU A 58 -4.48 -5.47 -7.70
N THR A 59 -4.44 -6.47 -6.81
CA THR A 59 -3.41 -7.51 -6.84
C THR A 59 -3.48 -8.33 -8.12
N ILE A 60 -4.69 -8.65 -8.61
CA ILE A 60 -4.87 -9.35 -9.88
C ILE A 60 -4.43 -8.46 -11.05
N GLU A 61 -4.78 -7.17 -11.04
CA GLU A 61 -4.32 -6.18 -12.03
C GLU A 61 -2.79 -6.08 -12.07
N PHE A 62 -2.14 -6.05 -10.90
CA PHE A 62 -0.67 -6.05 -10.80
C PHE A 62 -0.04 -7.27 -11.48
N ILE A 63 -0.62 -8.45 -11.28
CA ILE A 63 -0.08 -9.70 -11.83
C ILE A 63 -0.37 -9.81 -13.33
N ARG A 64 -1.62 -9.52 -13.75
CA ARG A 64 -2.09 -9.80 -15.11
C ARG A 64 -1.78 -8.68 -16.10
N ASP A 65 -1.98 -7.44 -15.69
CA ASP A 65 -2.00 -6.30 -16.62
C ASP A 65 -0.69 -5.50 -16.52
N LEU A 66 -0.15 -5.36 -15.30
CA LEU A 66 1.08 -4.60 -15.06
C LEU A 66 2.34 -5.48 -15.00
N ASN A 67 2.17 -6.80 -14.95
CA ASN A 67 3.24 -7.81 -14.95
C ASN A 67 4.39 -7.48 -13.98
N VAL A 68 4.05 -7.15 -12.73
CA VAL A 68 5.04 -6.76 -11.72
C VAL A 68 5.77 -7.97 -11.13
N ASP A 69 7.05 -7.81 -10.83
CA ASP A 69 7.87 -8.89 -10.23
C ASP A 69 7.60 -9.07 -8.73
N ALA A 70 7.19 -8.00 -8.05
CA ALA A 70 6.94 -8.01 -6.61
C ALA A 70 5.77 -7.10 -6.24
N ILE A 71 4.96 -7.58 -5.29
CA ILE A 71 3.82 -6.83 -4.75
C ILE A 71 4.10 -6.55 -3.28
N ILE A 72 4.18 -5.27 -2.95
CA ILE A 72 4.20 -4.80 -1.56
C ILE A 72 2.74 -4.64 -1.14
N GLY A 73 2.37 -5.45 -0.14
CA GLY A 73 1.01 -5.88 0.22
C GLY A 73 0.01 -4.77 0.54
N PRO A 74 -1.24 -5.16 0.88
CA PRO A 74 -2.32 -4.22 1.13
C PRO A 74 -1.96 -3.30 2.30
N THR A 75 -2.41 -2.05 2.23
CA THR A 75 -2.14 -1.07 3.29
C THR A 75 -2.74 -1.45 4.62
N CYS A 76 -3.84 -2.19 4.59
CA CYS A 76 -4.56 -2.66 5.73
C CYS A 76 -4.81 -4.16 5.60
N SER A 77 -4.48 -4.92 6.64
CA SER A 77 -5.21 -6.16 6.89
C SER A 77 -6.50 -5.78 7.59
N ASN A 78 -7.65 -6.26 7.12
CA ASN A 78 -8.86 -6.26 7.93
C ASN A 78 -8.61 -7.07 9.21
N ARG A 79 -8.06 -6.43 10.24
CA ARG A 79 -8.66 -6.63 11.54
C ARG A 79 -9.88 -5.76 11.47
N GLU A 80 -11.02 -6.42 11.32
CA GLU A 80 -12.31 -5.85 11.69
C GLU A 80 -12.10 -5.15 13.05
N PHE A 81 -11.82 -3.85 13.05
CA PHE A 81 -12.13 -3.03 14.20
C PHE A 81 -13.62 -2.79 14.05
N THR A 82 -14.38 -3.82 14.42
CA THR A 82 -15.82 -3.77 14.64
C THR A 82 -16.06 -2.74 15.74
N LEU A 83 -16.02 -1.45 15.36
CA LEU A 83 -16.83 -0.41 16.01
C LEU A 83 -18.31 -0.55 15.62
N HIS A 84 -18.69 -1.69 15.04
CA HIS A 84 -20.06 -2.09 14.81
C HIS A 84 -20.61 -3.07 15.86
N GLU A 85 -20.06 -3.10 17.09
CA GLU A 85 -20.69 -3.81 18.23
C GLU A 85 -20.85 -2.96 19.50
N LYS A 86 -21.18 -1.68 19.32
CA LYS A 86 -21.95 -0.91 20.33
C LYS A 86 -23.29 -0.43 19.77
N MET A 87 -23.91 -1.19 18.87
CA MET A 87 -25.35 -1.11 18.71
C MET A 87 -25.95 -1.89 19.87
N TRP A 88 -26.17 -1.20 20.97
CA TRP A 88 -26.80 -1.69 22.17
C TRP A 88 -28.03 -2.55 21.81
N ILE A 89 -27.88 -3.86 21.96
CA ILE A 89 -28.95 -4.68 22.53
C ILE A 89 -29.31 -3.99 23.84
N LYS A 90 -30.42 -3.26 23.81
CA LYS A 90 -31.12 -2.82 25.00
C LYS A 90 -32.29 -3.78 25.15
N ILE A 91 -32.05 -4.83 25.95
CA ILE A 91 -33.11 -5.58 26.63
C ILE A 91 -33.91 -4.58 27.47
#